data_AF-A0A484KNN9-F1
#
_entry.id   AF-A0A484KNN9-F1
#
_cell.length_a   1.000
_cell.length_b   1.000
_cell.length_c   1.000
_cell.angle_alpha   90.00
_cell.angle_beta   90.00
_cell.angle_gamma   90.00
#
_symmetry.space_group_name_H-M   'P 1'
#
loop_
_entity.id
_entity.type
_entity.pdbx_description
1 polymer ?
#
loop_
_entity_poly.entity_id
_entity_poly.type
_entity_poly.pdbx_seq_one_letter_code
_entity_poly.pdbx_strand_id
1 'polypeptide(L)'
;VENYAKTINMLYCAVNPDDYRKISCCTTAKEMWDKLEVTYEGTDQVREAKIDFLTQEYEMFRMKEGEKIDDMFDRFSKIINDLHALKKTYTNKDLVRKILRSLTPEWRSNADAIYESIGVSNVTIDGLRGNLKTYESTIVTPSLDEQKKKGIALKATKESVEDDSSDDDNEFGLVIKKFHKFMKKEFERKGRKHDGPPKCYGCGEIGYIKPRCPKSKGGKDKTGFKKQRAYISWGGDSGDESTDQ
;
A
#
# COMPACT_ATOMS: atom_id res chain seq x y z
N VAL A 1 26.00 46.66 -16.90
CA VAL A 1 25.39 46.63 -18.25
C VAL A 1 25.94 45.49 -19.09
N GLU A 2 27.26 45.39 -19.29
CA GLU A 2 27.90 44.38 -20.15
C GLU A 2 27.48 42.91 -19.90
N ASN A 3 27.44 42.47 -18.63
CA ASN A 3 26.97 41.12 -18.26
C ASN A 3 25.55 40.79 -18.77
N TYR A 4 24.68 41.79 -18.90
CA TYR A 4 23.29 41.62 -19.29
C TYR A 4 23.14 41.41 -20.81
N ALA A 5 23.88 42.19 -21.61
CA ALA A 5 23.97 41.98 -23.04
C ALA A 5 24.56 40.59 -23.38
N LYS A 6 25.53 40.13 -22.58
CA LYS A 6 26.09 38.78 -22.69
C LYS A 6 25.04 37.69 -22.43
N THR A 7 24.23 37.80 -21.38
CA THR A 7 23.15 36.85 -21.10
C THR A 7 22.10 36.81 -22.21
N ILE A 8 21.67 37.97 -22.73
CA ILE A 8 20.71 38.06 -23.84
C ILE A 8 21.26 37.35 -25.09
N ASN A 9 22.53 37.59 -25.44
CA ASN A 9 23.16 36.94 -26.59
C ASN A 9 23.30 35.43 -26.40
N MET A 10 23.64 34.97 -25.19
CA MET A 10 23.66 33.53 -24.87
C MET A 10 22.28 32.87 -24.99
N LEU A 11 21.20 33.55 -24.57
CA LEU A 11 19.84 33.07 -24.77
C LEU A 11 19.47 32.97 -26.26
N TYR A 12 19.78 34.00 -27.06
CA TYR A 12 19.52 33.96 -28.51
C TYR A 12 20.27 32.84 -29.24
N CYS A 13 21.49 32.50 -28.82
CA CYS A 13 22.26 31.39 -29.38
C CYS A 13 21.79 30.00 -28.89
N ALA A 14 21.06 29.93 -27.77
CA ALA A 14 20.60 28.67 -27.19
C ALA A 14 19.24 28.20 -27.71
N VAL A 15 18.41 29.12 -28.23
CA VAL A 15 17.05 28.82 -28.71
C VAL A 15 17.02 28.48 -30.20
N ASN A 16 16.01 27.70 -30.61
CA ASN A 16 15.74 27.43 -32.02
C ASN A 16 15.13 28.69 -32.71
N PRO A 17 15.05 28.73 -34.06
CA PRO A 17 14.50 29.89 -34.78
C PRO A 17 13.02 30.21 -34.49
N ASP A 18 12.22 29.24 -34.05
CA ASP A 18 10.81 29.46 -33.69
C ASP A 18 10.68 30.14 -32.32
N ASP A 19 11.51 29.74 -31.36
CA ASP A 19 11.59 30.34 -30.03
C ASP A 19 12.26 31.71 -30.06
N TYR A 20 13.29 31.88 -30.90
CA TYR A 20 13.88 33.19 -31.18
C TYR A 20 12.80 34.21 -31.57
N ARG A 21 11.89 33.84 -32.47
CA ARG A 21 10.75 34.70 -32.89
C ARG A 21 9.77 35.03 -31.76
N LYS A 22 9.66 34.19 -30.73
CA LYS A 22 8.80 34.45 -29.56
C LYS A 22 9.45 35.47 -28.63
N ILE A 23 10.78 35.42 -28.46
CA ILE A 23 11.53 36.25 -27.50
C ILE A 23 12.23 37.47 -28.11
N SER A 24 12.27 37.62 -29.44
CA SER A 24 12.99 38.72 -30.12
C SER A 24 12.48 40.13 -29.80
N CYS A 25 11.26 40.25 -29.26
CA CYS A 25 10.68 41.52 -28.81
C CYS A 25 10.90 41.81 -27.31
N CYS A 26 11.52 40.89 -26.58
CA CYS A 26 11.82 41.06 -25.16
C CYS A 26 13.10 41.91 -24.99
N THR A 27 13.07 42.85 -24.06
CA THR A 27 14.18 43.78 -23.78
C THR A 27 15.10 43.26 -22.69
N THR A 28 14.61 42.35 -21.85
CA THR A 28 15.35 41.81 -20.71
C THR A 28 15.56 40.29 -20.84
N ALA A 29 16.71 39.80 -20.38
CA ALA A 29 16.96 38.36 -20.29
C ALA A 29 15.91 37.64 -19.41
N LYS A 30 15.32 38.37 -18.45
CA LYS A 30 14.20 37.88 -17.64
C LYS A 30 12.93 37.74 -18.48
N GLU A 31 12.51 38.77 -19.21
CA GLU A 31 11.35 38.72 -20.12
C GLU A 31 11.49 37.61 -21.18
N MET A 32 12.71 37.38 -21.69
CA MET A 32 12.99 36.28 -22.60
C MET A 32 12.76 34.92 -21.91
N TRP A 33 13.25 34.75 -20.68
CA TRP A 33 13.07 33.53 -19.89
C TRP A 33 11.60 33.32 -19.50
N ASP A 34 10.98 34.29 -18.84
CA ASP A 34 9.57 34.29 -18.41
C ASP A 34 8.64 33.93 -19.60
N LYS A 35 8.97 34.38 -20.82
CA LYS A 35 8.19 34.08 -22.04
C LYS A 35 8.45 32.69 -22.62
N LEU A 36 9.65 32.13 -22.47
CA LEU A 36 9.92 30.72 -22.81
C LEU A 36 9.22 29.80 -21.80
N GLU A 37 9.30 30.11 -20.50
CA GLU A 37 8.60 29.42 -19.43
C GLU A 37 7.10 29.37 -19.70
N VAL A 38 6.45 30.51 -19.98
CA VAL A 38 5.03 30.57 -20.37
C VAL A 38 4.72 29.81 -21.68
N THR A 39 5.67 29.74 -22.62
CA THR A 39 5.48 29.01 -23.89
C THR A 39 5.52 27.49 -23.69
N TYR A 40 6.34 27.00 -22.76
CA TYR A 40 6.66 25.57 -22.62
C TYR A 40 6.02 24.90 -21.40
N GLU A 41 5.96 25.59 -20.26
CA GLU A 41 5.29 25.10 -19.03
C GLU A 41 3.85 25.65 -18.90
N GLY A 42 3.49 26.66 -19.70
CA GLY A 42 2.23 27.39 -19.59
C GLY A 42 2.30 28.53 -18.57
N THR A 43 1.22 29.30 -18.42
CA THR A 43 1.14 30.28 -17.32
C THR A 43 0.91 29.57 -15.99
N ASP A 44 1.34 30.18 -14.88
CA ASP A 44 1.02 29.68 -13.53
C ASP A 44 -0.48 29.41 -13.34
N GLN A 45 -1.34 30.26 -13.89
CA GLN A 45 -2.80 30.07 -13.83
C GLN A 45 -3.27 28.80 -14.54
N VAL A 46 -2.68 28.46 -15.70
CA VAL A 46 -2.97 27.20 -16.41
C VAL A 46 -2.41 26.00 -15.64
N ARG A 47 -1.22 26.15 -15.05
CA ARG A 47 -0.57 25.11 -14.23
C ARG A 47 -1.40 24.79 -12.97
N GLU A 48 -1.82 25.81 -12.22
CA GLU A 48 -2.70 25.64 -11.04
C GLU A 48 -4.07 25.07 -11.45
N ALA A 49 -4.71 25.59 -12.50
CA ALA A 49 -5.99 25.04 -12.97
C ALA A 49 -5.88 23.57 -13.41
N LYS A 50 -4.73 23.16 -13.96
CA LYS A 50 -4.46 21.75 -14.30
C LYS A 50 -4.22 20.89 -13.06
N ILE A 51 -3.53 21.43 -12.04
CA ILE A 51 -3.39 20.79 -10.73
C ILE A 51 -4.77 20.60 -10.09
N ASP A 52 -5.62 21.61 -10.07
CA ASP A 52 -6.97 21.55 -9.47
C ASP A 52 -7.84 20.52 -10.18
N PHE A 53 -7.87 20.53 -11.52
CA PHE A 53 -8.59 19.54 -12.32
C PHE A 53 -8.14 18.10 -12.01
N LEU A 54 -6.83 17.84 -12.03
CA LEU A 54 -6.30 16.51 -11.69
C LEU A 54 -6.52 16.12 -10.22
N THR A 55 -6.55 17.11 -9.32
CA THR A 55 -6.87 16.90 -7.90
C THR A 55 -8.34 16.50 -7.74
N GLN A 56 -9.25 17.15 -8.48
CA GLN A 56 -10.66 16.79 -8.54
C GLN A 56 -10.86 15.39 -9.14
N GLU A 57 -10.18 15.06 -10.25
CA GLU A 57 -10.21 13.70 -10.83
C GLU A 57 -9.69 12.66 -9.84
N TYR A 58 -8.61 12.96 -9.12
CA TYR A 58 -8.10 12.13 -8.03
C TYR A 58 -9.14 11.98 -6.92
N GLU A 59 -9.69 13.06 -6.36
CA GLU A 59 -10.65 13.02 -5.25
C GLU A 59 -11.94 12.28 -5.62
N MET A 60 -12.46 12.50 -6.83
CA MET A 60 -13.64 11.81 -7.35
C MET A 60 -13.33 10.40 -7.90
N PHE A 61 -12.06 9.99 -7.98
CA PHE A 61 -11.66 8.70 -8.52
C PHE A 61 -12.38 7.53 -7.83
N ARG A 62 -13.06 6.74 -8.66
CA ARG A 62 -13.74 5.48 -8.37
C ARG A 62 -13.48 4.48 -9.50
N MET A 63 -13.43 3.21 -9.13
CA MET A 63 -13.53 2.06 -10.02
C MET A 63 -14.91 2.06 -10.68
N LYS A 64 -14.96 1.81 -11.98
CA LYS A 64 -16.23 1.72 -12.73
C LYS A 64 -16.80 0.30 -12.63
N GLU A 65 -18.10 0.18 -12.85
CA GLU A 65 -18.76 -1.13 -12.99
C GLU A 65 -18.15 -1.91 -14.17
N GLY A 66 -17.76 -3.16 -13.93
CA GLY A 66 -17.13 -4.03 -14.94
C GLY A 66 -15.69 -3.65 -15.35
N GLU A 67 -15.07 -2.64 -14.72
CA GLU A 67 -13.66 -2.30 -14.93
C GLU A 67 -12.76 -3.33 -14.23
N LYS A 68 -11.70 -3.80 -14.90
CA LYS A 68 -10.73 -4.71 -14.27
C LYS A 68 -9.83 -3.97 -13.29
N ILE A 69 -9.27 -4.69 -12.33
CA ILE A 69 -8.30 -4.12 -11.38
C ILE A 69 -7.11 -3.51 -12.11
N ASP A 70 -6.58 -4.15 -13.17
CA ASP A 70 -5.48 -3.58 -13.95
C ASP A 70 -5.83 -2.23 -14.61
N ASP A 71 -6.98 -2.16 -15.29
CA ASP A 71 -7.43 -0.94 -15.98
C ASP A 71 -7.62 0.22 -14.98
N MET A 72 -8.19 -0.08 -13.81
CA MET A 72 -8.36 0.86 -12.71
C MET A 72 -7.01 1.38 -12.18
N PHE A 73 -6.04 0.50 -11.93
CA PHE A 73 -4.70 0.89 -11.49
C PHE A 73 -3.94 1.71 -12.54
N ASP A 74 -4.11 1.42 -13.82
CA ASP A 74 -3.42 2.15 -14.88
C ASP A 74 -4.03 3.55 -15.09
N ARG A 75 -5.37 3.71 -14.97
CA ARG A 75 -6.00 5.04 -14.91
C ARG A 75 -5.56 5.83 -13.68
N PHE A 76 -5.49 5.19 -12.51
CA PHE A 76 -5.02 5.84 -11.28
C PHE A 76 -3.57 6.29 -11.41
N SER A 77 -2.69 5.41 -11.90
CA SER A 77 -1.27 5.72 -12.11
C SER A 77 -1.07 6.89 -13.07
N LYS A 78 -1.89 7.02 -14.11
CA LYS A 78 -1.86 8.19 -15.00
C LYS A 78 -2.10 9.50 -14.25
N ILE A 79 -3.18 9.58 -13.45
CA ILE A 79 -3.52 10.78 -12.67
C ILE A 79 -2.38 11.14 -11.70
N ILE A 80 -1.80 10.14 -11.02
CA ILE A 80 -0.69 10.35 -10.09
C ILE A 80 0.59 10.80 -10.80
N ASN A 81 0.91 10.24 -11.97
CA ASN A 81 2.07 10.66 -12.76
C ASN A 81 1.91 12.09 -13.29
N ASP A 82 0.73 12.46 -13.77
CA ASP A 82 0.42 13.82 -14.23
C ASP A 82 0.52 14.83 -13.06
N LEU A 83 0.02 14.48 -11.87
CA LEU A 83 0.18 15.29 -10.65
C LEU A 83 1.65 15.40 -10.20
N HIS A 84 2.41 14.31 -10.27
CA HIS A 84 3.84 14.29 -9.93
C HIS A 84 4.66 15.16 -10.90
N ALA A 85 4.34 15.16 -12.20
CA ALA A 85 4.97 16.04 -13.18
C ALA A 85 4.75 17.53 -12.83
N LEU A 86 3.58 17.87 -12.26
CA LEU A 86 3.24 19.19 -11.75
C LEU A 86 3.75 19.44 -10.31
N LYS A 87 4.71 18.64 -9.83
CA LYS A 87 5.34 18.71 -8.50
C LYS A 87 4.39 18.44 -7.31
N LYS A 88 3.16 17.97 -7.54
CA LYS A 88 2.19 17.59 -6.49
C LYS A 88 2.29 16.09 -6.20
N THR A 89 2.85 15.73 -5.05
CA THR A 89 3.15 14.35 -4.67
C THR A 89 2.30 13.86 -3.50
N TYR A 90 2.00 12.56 -3.48
CA TYR A 90 1.24 11.90 -2.41
C TYR A 90 2.09 10.80 -1.79
N THR A 91 1.90 10.51 -0.50
CA THR A 91 2.59 9.37 0.12
C THR A 91 1.97 8.06 -0.34
N ASN A 92 2.77 6.97 -0.40
CA ASN A 92 2.26 5.62 -0.68
C ASN A 92 1.09 5.24 0.24
N LYS A 93 1.11 5.69 1.51
CA LYS A 93 0.05 5.43 2.49
C LYS A 93 -1.26 6.14 2.11
N ASP A 94 -1.19 7.35 1.53
CA ASP A 94 -2.37 8.08 1.04
C ASP A 94 -2.92 7.45 -0.24
N LEU A 95 -2.04 7.09 -1.17
CA LEU A 95 -2.40 6.44 -2.44
C LEU A 95 -3.07 5.08 -2.19
N VAL A 96 -2.50 4.24 -1.34
CA VAL A 96 -3.11 2.95 -0.93
C VAL A 96 -4.48 3.17 -0.27
N ARG A 97 -4.61 4.12 0.67
CA ARG A 97 -5.90 4.45 1.31
C ARG A 97 -6.93 4.98 0.31
N LYS A 98 -6.49 5.69 -0.73
CA LYS A 98 -7.36 6.20 -1.78
C LYS A 98 -7.85 5.10 -2.70
N ILE A 99 -6.95 4.22 -3.17
CA ILE A 99 -7.29 3.05 -4.00
C ILE A 99 -8.37 2.21 -3.29
N LEU A 100 -8.15 1.85 -2.02
CA LEU A 100 -9.11 1.05 -1.24
C LEU A 100 -10.50 1.70 -1.13
N ARG A 101 -10.57 3.01 -0.90
CA ARG A 101 -11.84 3.77 -0.83
C ARG A 101 -12.53 3.98 -2.19
N SER A 102 -11.82 3.69 -3.28
CA SER A 102 -12.30 3.89 -4.65
C SER A 102 -12.84 2.61 -5.31
N LEU A 103 -12.63 1.44 -4.69
CA LEU A 103 -13.17 0.16 -5.14
C LEU A 103 -14.71 0.12 -5.09
N THR A 104 -15.33 -0.77 -5.87
CA THR A 104 -16.79 -0.98 -5.86
C THR A 104 -17.25 -1.64 -4.55
N PRO A 105 -18.55 -1.55 -4.18
CA PRO A 105 -19.06 -2.10 -2.91
C PRO A 105 -18.77 -3.59 -2.67
N GLU A 106 -18.64 -4.37 -3.73
CA GLU A 106 -18.29 -5.80 -3.73
C GLU A 106 -16.94 -6.09 -3.05
N TRP A 107 -16.03 -5.11 -3.04
CA TRP A 107 -14.70 -5.25 -2.46
C TRP A 107 -14.61 -4.81 -1.00
N ARG A 108 -15.70 -4.30 -0.39
CA ARG A 108 -15.67 -3.67 0.95
C ARG A 108 -15.00 -4.54 2.02
N SER A 109 -15.48 -5.76 2.23
CA SER A 109 -14.95 -6.67 3.27
C SER A 109 -13.45 -6.94 3.12
N ASN A 110 -12.97 -7.05 1.89
CA ASN A 110 -11.55 -7.21 1.58
C ASN A 110 -10.77 -5.90 1.76
N ALA A 111 -11.34 -4.78 1.31
CA ALA A 111 -10.74 -3.46 1.45
C ALA A 111 -10.57 -3.05 2.91
N ASP A 112 -11.56 -3.35 3.77
CA ASP A 112 -11.54 -3.08 5.21
C ASP A 112 -10.51 -3.98 5.92
N ALA A 113 -10.47 -5.28 5.63
CA ALA A 113 -9.43 -6.19 6.16
C ALA A 113 -8.01 -5.75 5.77
N ILE A 114 -7.82 -5.28 4.53
CA ILE A 114 -6.54 -4.70 4.10
C ILE A 114 -6.28 -3.37 4.84
N TYR A 115 -7.30 -2.51 5.01
CA TYR A 115 -7.18 -1.23 5.71
C TYR A 115 -6.73 -1.38 7.17
N GLU A 116 -7.29 -2.34 7.90
CA GLU A 116 -6.85 -2.71 9.25
C GLU A 116 -5.39 -3.19 9.25
N SER A 117 -5.02 -4.06 8.32
CA SER A 117 -3.64 -4.56 8.19
C SER A 117 -2.62 -3.46 7.83
N ILE A 118 -3.04 -2.38 7.15
CA ILE A 118 -2.20 -1.21 6.83
C ILE A 118 -1.90 -0.37 8.08
N GLY A 119 -2.77 -0.41 9.09
CA GLY A 119 -2.47 0.16 10.41
C GLY A 119 -1.26 -0.50 11.07
N VAL A 120 -1.02 -1.78 10.76
CA VAL A 120 0.03 -2.64 11.34
C VAL A 120 1.24 -2.82 10.39
N SER A 121 1.08 -2.58 9.08
CA SER A 121 2.10 -2.87 8.07
C SER A 121 2.19 -1.82 6.95
N ASN A 122 3.41 -1.52 6.49
CA ASN A 122 3.63 -0.57 5.39
C ASN A 122 3.44 -1.25 4.02
N VAL A 123 2.20 -1.27 3.53
CA VAL A 123 1.83 -1.85 2.23
C VAL A 123 2.26 -0.94 1.07
N THR A 124 2.90 -1.50 0.04
CA THR A 124 3.22 -0.79 -1.21
C THR A 124 2.07 -0.90 -2.22
N ILE A 125 2.00 0.05 -3.17
CA ILE A 125 0.99 0.06 -4.24
C ILE A 125 1.06 -1.23 -5.08
N ASP A 126 2.27 -1.70 -5.41
CA ASP A 126 2.46 -2.96 -6.16
C ASP A 126 1.99 -4.19 -5.37
N GLY A 127 2.24 -4.19 -4.05
CA GLY A 127 1.74 -5.24 -3.16
C GLY A 127 0.22 -5.26 -3.16
N LEU A 128 -0.42 -4.10 -3.01
CA LEU A 128 -1.87 -3.95 -3.08
C LEU A 128 -2.43 -4.45 -4.42
N ARG A 129 -1.83 -4.05 -5.56
CA ARG A 129 -2.23 -4.50 -6.91
C ARG A 129 -2.18 -6.03 -7.01
N GLY A 130 -1.11 -6.66 -6.51
CA GLY A 130 -0.97 -8.12 -6.48
C GLY A 130 -2.05 -8.84 -5.67
N ASN A 131 -2.47 -8.28 -4.53
CA ASN A 131 -3.55 -8.88 -3.74
C ASN A 131 -4.90 -8.74 -4.42
N LEU A 132 -5.24 -7.54 -4.90
CA LEU A 132 -6.52 -7.28 -5.54
C LEU A 132 -6.70 -8.15 -6.79
N LYS A 133 -5.64 -8.36 -7.60
CA LYS A 133 -5.64 -9.37 -8.68
C LYS A 133 -5.88 -10.80 -8.20
N THR A 134 -5.31 -11.17 -7.06
CA THR A 134 -5.50 -12.53 -6.50
C THR A 134 -6.98 -12.75 -6.15
N TYR A 135 -7.65 -11.75 -5.59
CA TYR A 135 -9.09 -11.79 -5.33
C TYR A 135 -9.93 -11.66 -6.61
N GLU A 136 -9.50 -10.89 -7.60
CA GLU A 136 -10.17 -10.83 -8.91
C GLU A 136 -10.24 -12.23 -9.53
N SER A 137 -9.17 -13.02 -9.40
CA SER A 137 -9.14 -14.40 -9.90
C SER A 137 -10.04 -15.40 -9.17
N THR A 138 -10.50 -15.10 -7.94
CA THR A 138 -11.46 -15.94 -7.20
C THR A 138 -12.90 -15.44 -7.36
N ILE A 139 -13.11 -14.11 -7.39
CA ILE A 139 -14.44 -13.49 -7.54
C ILE A 139 -14.98 -13.62 -8.98
N VAL A 140 -14.11 -13.69 -10.00
CA VAL A 140 -14.53 -13.85 -11.41
C VAL A 140 -14.81 -15.33 -11.78
N THR A 141 -14.57 -16.29 -10.89
CA THR A 141 -14.89 -17.72 -11.10
C THR A 141 -16.16 -18.22 -10.37
N PRO A 142 -17.35 -17.69 -10.71
CA PRO A 142 -18.57 -18.48 -10.58
C PRO A 142 -19.50 -18.35 -11.81
N SER A 143 -19.29 -19.11 -12.90
CA SER A 143 -20.32 -19.33 -13.97
C SER A 143 -19.94 -20.34 -15.09
N LEU A 144 -19.31 -21.48 -14.77
CA LEU A 144 -19.32 -22.66 -15.67
C LEU A 144 -19.93 -23.92 -15.05
N ASP A 145 -20.68 -23.77 -13.96
CA ASP A 145 -21.53 -24.84 -13.38
C ASP A 145 -22.97 -24.38 -13.09
N GLU A 146 -23.49 -23.42 -13.88
CA GLU A 146 -24.93 -23.29 -14.09
C GLU A 146 -25.46 -24.45 -14.97
N GLN A 147 -25.32 -25.69 -14.50
CA GLN A 147 -26.08 -26.80 -15.08
C GLN A 147 -26.47 -27.86 -14.06
N LYS A 148 -27.79 -27.91 -13.80
CA LYS A 148 -28.54 -29.01 -13.19
C LYS A 148 -28.32 -29.19 -11.68
N LYS A 149 -28.98 -28.32 -10.90
CA LYS A 149 -29.69 -28.75 -9.68
C LYS A 149 -30.74 -29.83 -10.06
N LYS A 150 -30.32 -31.08 -10.21
CA LYS A 150 -31.23 -32.23 -10.17
C LYS A 150 -31.57 -32.48 -8.71
N GLY A 151 -32.83 -32.25 -8.34
CA GLY A 151 -33.29 -32.48 -6.97
C GLY A 151 -33.10 -33.93 -6.57
N ILE A 152 -32.37 -34.16 -5.47
CA ILE A 152 -32.37 -35.44 -4.78
C ILE A 152 -33.57 -35.42 -3.82
N ALA A 153 -34.67 -36.03 -4.24
CA ALA A 153 -35.78 -36.31 -3.34
C ALA A 153 -35.37 -37.46 -2.40
N LEU A 154 -35.12 -37.14 -1.13
CA LEU A 154 -34.93 -38.14 -0.08
C LEU A 154 -36.11 -38.11 0.90
N LYS A 155 -36.62 -39.30 1.19
CA LYS A 155 -37.84 -39.53 1.96
C LYS A 155 -37.55 -39.36 3.46
N ALA A 156 -38.48 -38.77 4.19
CA ALA A 156 -38.31 -38.43 5.60
C ALA A 156 -38.25 -39.67 6.52
N THR A 157 -37.33 -39.61 7.49
CA THR A 157 -37.46 -40.23 8.82
C THR A 157 -36.80 -39.31 9.85
N LYS A 158 -37.54 -39.01 10.94
CA LYS A 158 -37.07 -38.45 12.22
C LYS A 158 -35.93 -39.30 12.81
N GLU A 159 -35.02 -38.85 13.68
CA GLU A 159 -34.77 -37.55 14.37
C GLU A 159 -33.27 -37.52 14.79
N SER A 160 -32.62 -36.48 15.35
CA SER A 160 -33.13 -35.23 15.98
C SER A 160 -32.24 -33.96 15.85
N VAL A 161 -30.95 -33.98 16.20
CA VAL A 161 -30.09 -32.79 16.46
C VAL A 161 -28.74 -32.82 15.75
N GLU A 162 -28.36 -31.73 15.07
CA GLU A 162 -27.30 -30.81 15.50
C GLU A 162 -27.30 -29.54 14.62
N ASP A 163 -26.73 -28.45 15.14
CA ASP A 163 -26.66 -27.12 14.53
C ASP A 163 -25.46 -27.05 13.57
N ASP A 164 -25.69 -26.68 12.30
CA ASP A 164 -24.61 -26.46 11.31
C ASP A 164 -24.87 -25.15 10.55
N SER A 165 -24.58 -24.06 11.26
CA SER A 165 -24.50 -22.71 10.70
C SER A 165 -23.38 -22.65 9.65
N SER A 166 -23.76 -22.78 8.37
CA SER A 166 -22.87 -22.71 7.20
C SER A 166 -21.90 -21.53 7.25
N ASP A 167 -20.64 -21.84 7.56
CA ASP A 167 -19.52 -20.89 7.74
C ASP A 167 -18.92 -20.46 6.38
N ASP A 168 -19.56 -19.46 5.75
CA ASP A 168 -19.05 -18.82 4.52
C ASP A 168 -17.83 -17.89 4.76
N ASP A 169 -17.41 -17.65 6.02
CA ASP A 169 -16.30 -16.73 6.34
C ASP A 169 -14.90 -17.33 6.04
N ASN A 170 -14.82 -18.64 5.81
CA ASN A 170 -13.56 -19.36 5.67
C ASN A 170 -12.80 -19.01 4.36
N GLU A 171 -13.48 -18.68 3.26
CA GLU A 171 -12.82 -18.36 1.99
C GLU A 171 -12.06 -17.02 2.05
N PHE A 172 -12.71 -15.96 2.52
CA PHE A 172 -12.07 -14.65 2.73
C PHE A 172 -10.90 -14.76 3.72
N GLY A 173 -11.11 -15.48 4.84
CA GLY A 173 -10.07 -15.72 5.84
C GLY A 173 -8.81 -16.41 5.28
N LEU A 174 -8.96 -17.33 4.33
CA LEU A 174 -7.82 -18.01 3.68
C LEU A 174 -7.00 -17.05 2.81
N VAL A 175 -7.63 -16.17 2.03
CA VAL A 175 -6.92 -15.21 1.18
C VAL A 175 -6.26 -14.12 2.02
N ILE A 176 -6.91 -13.64 3.10
CA ILE A 176 -6.30 -12.71 4.08
C ILE A 176 -5.05 -13.34 4.76
N LYS A 177 -5.11 -14.62 5.16
CA LYS A 177 -3.96 -15.36 5.70
C LYS A 177 -2.83 -15.50 4.67
N LYS A 178 -3.18 -15.70 3.39
CA LYS A 178 -2.22 -15.78 2.27
C LYS A 178 -1.55 -14.42 2.00
N PHE A 179 -2.30 -13.32 2.06
CA PHE A 179 -1.80 -11.95 1.98
C PHE A 179 -0.84 -11.59 3.13
N HIS A 180 -1.21 -11.84 4.38
CA HIS A 180 -0.32 -11.61 5.54
C HIS A 180 0.99 -12.42 5.42
N LYS A 181 0.90 -13.67 4.96
CA LYS A 181 2.09 -14.51 4.67
C LYS A 181 2.93 -13.94 3.52
N PHE A 182 2.31 -13.39 2.48
CA PHE A 182 3.00 -12.74 1.36
C PHE A 182 3.73 -11.46 1.80
N MET A 183 3.06 -10.54 2.50
CA MET A 183 3.66 -9.29 3.01
C MET A 183 4.83 -9.55 3.96
N LYS A 184 4.70 -10.55 4.84
CA LYS A 184 5.81 -10.96 5.72
C LYS A 184 7.03 -11.43 4.91
N LYS A 185 6.81 -12.24 3.86
CA LYS A 185 7.85 -12.73 2.96
C LYS A 185 8.48 -11.61 2.11
N GLU A 186 7.69 -10.63 1.70
CA GLU A 186 8.13 -9.43 0.96
C GLU A 186 9.06 -8.55 1.82
N PHE A 187 8.70 -8.35 3.10
CA PHE A 187 9.53 -7.64 4.08
C PHE A 187 10.83 -8.41 4.40
N GLU A 188 10.75 -9.73 4.61
CA GLU A 188 11.93 -10.60 4.81
C GLU A 188 12.90 -10.60 3.62
N ARG A 189 12.42 -10.37 2.38
CA ARG A 189 13.26 -10.21 1.17
C ARG A 189 13.98 -8.86 1.13
N LYS A 190 13.35 -7.79 1.62
CA LYS A 190 13.95 -6.43 1.64
C LYS A 190 14.80 -6.15 2.89
N GLY A 191 14.64 -6.92 3.96
CA GLY A 191 15.37 -6.77 5.22
C GLY A 191 16.77 -7.40 5.29
N ARG A 192 17.21 -8.16 4.29
CA ARG A 192 18.55 -8.79 4.29
C ARG A 192 19.65 -7.82 3.85
N LYS A 193 20.13 -7.01 4.80
CA LYS A 193 21.46 -6.39 4.75
C LYS A 193 22.22 -6.64 6.05
N HIS A 194 22.68 -7.87 6.22
CA HIS A 194 23.78 -8.20 7.13
C HIS A 194 24.41 -9.57 6.79
N ASP A 195 24.87 -9.73 5.56
CA ASP A 195 25.70 -10.89 5.16
C ASP A 195 27.13 -10.74 5.72
N GLY A 196 27.24 -10.97 7.03
CA GLY A 196 28.50 -11.14 7.74
C GLY A 196 28.39 -12.36 8.64
N PRO A 197 29.44 -13.20 8.77
CA PRO A 197 29.36 -14.39 9.63
C PRO A 197 29.08 -13.99 11.09
N PRO A 198 28.40 -14.84 11.88
CA PRO A 198 27.90 -14.46 13.20
C PRO A 198 29.05 -14.07 14.14
N LYS A 199 28.94 -12.89 14.74
CA LYS A 199 29.93 -12.35 15.68
C LYS A 199 29.65 -12.84 17.11
N CYS A 200 30.67 -13.31 17.81
CA CYS A 200 30.58 -13.78 19.18
C CYS A 200 30.43 -12.61 20.15
N TYR A 201 29.25 -12.44 20.76
CA TYR A 201 28.99 -11.48 21.85
C TYR A 201 29.78 -11.71 23.16
N GLY A 202 30.72 -12.67 23.18
CA GLY A 202 31.62 -12.93 24.31
C GLY A 202 33.08 -12.53 24.04
N CYS A 203 33.61 -12.84 22.85
CA CYS A 203 35.02 -12.58 22.50
C CYS A 203 35.21 -11.66 21.27
N GLY A 204 34.13 -11.23 20.62
CA GLY A 204 34.17 -10.34 19.46
C GLY A 204 34.56 -11.00 18.13
N GLU A 205 34.98 -12.26 18.11
CA GLU A 205 35.39 -12.97 16.89
C GLU A 205 34.20 -13.36 15.99
N ILE A 206 34.47 -13.46 14.69
CA ILE A 206 33.49 -13.69 13.63
C ILE A 206 33.54 -15.17 13.22
N GLY A 207 32.36 -15.81 13.09
CA GLY A 207 32.20 -17.20 12.67
C GLY A 207 31.44 -18.09 13.67
N TYR A 208 31.25 -17.65 14.91
CA TYR A 208 30.51 -18.39 15.94
C TYR A 208 29.81 -17.47 16.94
N ILE A 209 28.71 -17.95 17.52
CA ILE A 209 27.98 -17.26 18.59
C ILE A 209 28.50 -17.66 19.98
N LYS A 210 28.22 -16.83 21.01
CA LYS A 210 28.72 -16.98 22.40
C LYS A 210 28.63 -18.41 22.99
N PRO A 211 27.57 -19.22 22.78
CA PRO A 211 27.52 -20.60 23.26
C PRO A 211 28.54 -21.57 22.65
N ARG A 212 29.12 -21.25 21.49
CA ARG A 212 30.14 -22.06 20.79
C ARG A 212 31.53 -21.41 20.84
N CYS A 213 31.77 -20.52 21.79
CA CYS A 213 33.02 -19.78 21.93
C CYS A 213 34.17 -20.67 22.43
N PRO A 214 35.25 -20.90 21.65
CA PRO A 214 36.40 -21.69 22.10
C PRO A 214 37.12 -21.09 23.31
N LYS A 215 37.00 -19.76 23.50
CA LYS A 215 37.59 -19.01 24.63
C LYS A 215 36.71 -18.99 25.89
N SER A 216 35.63 -19.78 25.94
CA SER A 216 34.76 -19.92 27.11
C SER A 216 35.45 -20.65 28.27
N LYS A 217 36.26 -19.93 29.05
CA LYS A 217 36.76 -20.44 30.34
C LYS A 217 35.57 -20.78 31.24
N GLY A 218 35.54 -22.02 31.73
CA GLY A 218 34.36 -22.59 32.38
C GLY A 218 34.03 -21.94 33.71
N GLY A 219 32.76 -21.59 33.89
CA GLY A 219 32.12 -21.39 35.19
C GLY A 219 30.95 -22.36 35.30
N LYS A 220 31.01 -23.31 36.23
CA LYS A 220 29.82 -24.04 36.65
C LYS A 220 28.96 -23.06 37.46
N ASP A 221 27.69 -22.91 37.10
CA ASP A 221 26.62 -23.04 38.07
C ASP A 221 25.26 -23.23 37.38
N LYS A 222 24.53 -24.26 37.82
CA LYS A 222 23.14 -24.49 37.44
C LYS A 222 22.25 -23.81 38.49
N THR A 223 21.86 -22.56 38.27
CA THR A 223 20.75 -21.95 39.00
C THR A 223 19.48 -22.02 38.15
N GLY A 224 18.42 -22.58 38.72
CA GLY A 224 17.23 -22.98 37.98
C GLY A 224 16.41 -21.79 37.48
N PHE A 225 16.07 -21.80 36.19
CA PHE A 225 15.04 -20.92 35.64
C PHE A 225 13.67 -21.30 36.21
N LYS A 226 13.28 -20.69 37.34
CA LYS A 226 11.89 -20.69 37.80
C LYS A 226 11.06 -19.92 36.78
N LYS A 227 10.29 -20.63 35.95
CA LYS A 227 9.20 -20.02 35.18
C LYS A 227 8.17 -19.49 36.18
N GLN A 228 8.11 -18.17 36.38
CA GLN A 228 6.90 -17.56 36.94
C GLN A 228 5.78 -17.72 35.90
N ARG A 229 4.82 -18.59 36.21
CA ARG A 229 3.59 -18.74 35.45
C ARG A 229 2.62 -17.68 35.97
N ALA A 230 2.45 -16.59 35.23
CA ALA A 230 1.42 -15.60 35.55
C ALA A 230 0.04 -16.25 35.44
N TYR A 231 -0.74 -16.21 36.53
CA TYR A 231 -2.11 -16.66 36.58
C TYR A 231 -3.01 -15.45 36.42
N ILE A 232 -3.72 -15.34 35.29
CA ILE A 232 -4.75 -14.32 35.08
C ILE A 232 -6.08 -14.94 35.46
N SER A 233 -6.59 -14.58 36.62
CA SER A 233 -7.91 -15.02 37.09
C SER A 233 -8.99 -14.21 36.39
N TRP A 234 -9.81 -14.85 35.58
CA TRP A 234 -11.08 -14.29 35.13
C TRP A 234 -12.13 -14.59 36.20
N GLY A 235 -12.42 -13.59 37.04
CA GLY A 235 -13.54 -13.59 37.96
C GLY A 235 -14.54 -12.54 37.50
N GLY A 236 -15.50 -12.95 36.67
CA GLY A 236 -16.74 -12.21 36.51
C GLY A 236 -17.74 -12.76 37.52
N ASP A 237 -18.37 -11.88 38.29
CA ASP A 237 -19.65 -12.17 38.94
C ASP A 237 -20.48 -10.88 38.97
N SER A 238 -21.80 -11.03 39.01
CA SER A 238 -22.79 -10.03 38.67
C SER A 238 -23.92 -9.97 39.70
N GLY A 239 -24.21 -8.75 40.19
CA GLY A 239 -25.24 -8.38 41.17
C GLY A 239 -25.11 -6.86 41.41
N ASP A 240 -26.12 -5.97 41.37
CA ASP A 240 -27.56 -6.13 41.61
C ASP A 240 -27.79 -6.71 43.04
N GLU A 241 -28.49 -6.05 43.98
CA GLU A 241 -29.51 -5.00 43.90
C GLU A 241 -29.50 -3.98 45.10
N SER A 242 -30.08 -2.80 44.87
CA SER A 242 -30.97 -1.97 45.73
C SER A 242 -30.67 -1.48 47.19
N THR A 243 -30.99 -0.17 47.35
CA THR A 243 -31.67 0.56 48.48
C THR A 243 -30.95 1.19 49.70
N ASP A 244 -31.28 2.50 49.86
CA ASP A 244 -31.53 3.31 51.07
C ASP A 244 -30.46 3.57 52.15
N GLN A 245 -29.88 4.78 52.16
CA GLN A 245 -30.33 5.91 53.01
C GLN A 245 -29.73 7.26 52.60
#